data_AF-A0A372G754-F1
#
_entry.id   AF-A0A372G754-F1
#
_cell.length_a   1.000
_cell.length_b   1.000
_cell.length_c   1.000
_cell.angle_alpha   90.00
_cell.angle_beta   90.00
_cell.angle_gamma   90.00
#
_symmetry.space_group_name_H-M   'P 1'
#
loop_
_entity.id
_entity.type
_entity.pdbx_description
1 polymer ?
#
loop_
_entity_poly.entity_id
_entity_poly.type
_entity_poly.pdbx_seq_one_letter_code
_entity_poly.pdbx_strand_id
1 'polypeptide(L)'
;MGLSAVSAAMTTNAQPALLTFRPELDPFAAPSTGLTGPGAVASARALALTALDEYGDSSLVVIPRADAITLFGLGEDELLDDDTAGLFISGNLDAALAYLETELAIRQNTGVTQGRRLLLVADCATEDERIHKLLGRHSGSVSAILLGPWTGDQATVDDEGLVDAPPALASTLPNRLPAMSRVEARERLLSALARQRQDRDSPPKRRSSPRRP
;
A
#
# COMPACT_ATOMS: atom_id res chain seq x y z
N MET A 1 -42.73 29.62 -47.77
CA MET A 1 -42.59 28.16 -47.99
C MET A 1 -41.24 27.97 -48.68
N GLY A 2 -40.16 27.42 -48.14
CA GLY A 2 -39.81 26.85 -46.84
C GLY A 2 -38.27 26.93 -46.71
N LEU A 3 -37.78 27.01 -45.47
CA LEU A 3 -36.39 27.32 -45.11
C LEU A 3 -35.43 26.15 -45.41
N SER A 4 -34.27 26.48 -45.98
CA SER A 4 -33.12 25.57 -46.10
C SER A 4 -32.57 25.21 -44.72
N ALA A 5 -32.42 23.91 -44.46
CA ALA A 5 -31.80 23.38 -43.26
C ALA A 5 -30.27 23.56 -43.32
N VAL A 6 -29.73 24.31 -42.35
CA VAL A 6 -28.29 24.32 -42.05
C VAL A 6 -28.04 23.20 -41.04
N SER A 7 -27.34 22.15 -41.47
CA SER A 7 -26.87 21.09 -40.59
C SER A 7 -25.68 21.60 -39.78
N ALA A 8 -25.91 21.93 -38.51
CA ALA A 8 -24.85 22.22 -37.56
C ALA A 8 -24.21 20.89 -37.13
N ALA A 9 -22.98 20.64 -37.56
CA ALA A 9 -22.16 19.57 -37.04
C ALA A 9 -21.81 19.90 -35.57
N MET A 10 -22.47 19.23 -34.63
CA MET A 10 -22.04 19.19 -33.24
C MET A 10 -20.79 18.31 -33.16
N THR A 11 -19.61 18.91 -33.15
CA THR A 11 -18.41 18.28 -32.63
C THR A 11 -18.56 18.13 -31.12
N THR A 12 -19.08 16.98 -30.69
CA THR A 12 -18.98 16.52 -29.30
C THR A 12 -17.52 16.24 -29.01
N ASN A 13 -16.86 17.20 -28.36
CA ASN A 13 -15.52 17.06 -27.85
C ASN A 13 -15.58 16.07 -26.67
N ALA A 14 -15.48 14.77 -26.95
CA ALA A 14 -15.43 13.73 -25.95
C ALA A 14 -14.11 13.88 -25.19
N GLN A 15 -14.16 14.54 -24.02
CA GLN A 15 -13.07 14.48 -23.06
C GLN A 15 -12.87 13.01 -22.69
N PRO A 16 -11.65 12.45 -22.80
CA PRO A 16 -11.40 11.11 -22.32
C PRO A 16 -11.68 11.09 -20.82
N ALA A 17 -12.72 10.37 -20.43
CA ALA A 17 -12.93 10.01 -19.04
C ALA A 17 -11.65 9.30 -18.60
N LEU A 18 -10.90 9.92 -17.69
CA LEU A 18 -9.82 9.25 -16.99
C LEU A 18 -10.46 8.09 -16.25
N LEU A 19 -10.38 6.90 -16.85
CA LEU A 19 -10.70 5.64 -16.20
C LEU A 19 -9.75 5.56 -15.01
N THR A 20 -10.26 5.97 -13.85
CA THR A 20 -9.53 5.84 -12.60
C THR A 20 -9.60 4.36 -12.30
N PHE A 21 -8.53 3.64 -12.67
CA PHE A 21 -8.33 2.27 -12.24
C PHE A 21 -8.37 2.29 -10.71
N ARG A 22 -9.46 1.79 -10.13
CA ARG A 22 -9.47 1.42 -8.72
C ARG A 22 -8.97 -0.01 -8.67
N PRO A 23 -7.85 -0.26 -7.98
CA PRO A 23 -7.50 -1.61 -7.60
C PRO A 23 -8.70 -2.25 -6.92
N GLU A 24 -8.96 -3.52 -7.24
CA GLU A 24 -10.02 -4.31 -6.56
C GLU A 24 -9.73 -4.43 -5.05
N LEU A 25 -8.48 -4.15 -4.66
CA LEU A 25 -7.97 -4.16 -3.30
C LEU A 25 -7.10 -2.91 -3.04
N ASP A 26 -7.56 -1.97 -2.22
CA ASP A 26 -6.75 -0.82 -1.77
C ASP A 26 -6.29 -1.04 -0.32
N PRO A 27 -5.00 -1.33 -0.06
CA PRO A 27 -4.48 -1.61 1.28
C PRO A 27 -4.49 -0.40 2.22
N PHE A 28 -4.85 0.77 1.71
CA PHE A 28 -4.95 2.02 2.46
C PHE A 28 -6.40 2.53 2.60
N ALA A 29 -7.39 1.72 2.20
CA ALA A 29 -8.81 2.11 2.24
C ALA A 29 -9.32 2.41 3.66
N ALA A 30 -8.67 1.84 4.68
CA ALA A 30 -8.93 2.11 6.09
C ALA A 30 -7.65 2.58 6.81
N PRO A 31 -7.76 3.37 7.90
CA PRO A 31 -6.61 3.72 8.75
C PRO A 31 -5.96 2.50 9.40
N SER A 32 -6.76 1.51 9.80
CA SER A 32 -6.28 0.20 10.25
C SER A 32 -7.14 -0.89 9.64
N THR A 33 -6.51 -2.01 9.32
CA THR A 33 -7.15 -3.26 8.92
C THR A 33 -6.57 -4.36 9.79
N GLY A 34 -7.26 -4.71 10.86
CA GLY A 34 -6.90 -5.87 11.66
C GLY A 34 -7.36 -7.17 10.98
N LEU A 35 -6.50 -8.18 10.91
CA LEU A 35 -6.79 -9.46 10.29
C LEU A 35 -6.58 -10.62 11.28
N THR A 36 -7.59 -11.46 11.42
CA THR A 36 -7.55 -12.68 12.25
C THR A 36 -8.11 -13.89 11.50
N GLY A 37 -7.97 -15.08 12.09
CA GLY A 37 -8.38 -16.32 11.44
C GLY A 37 -7.28 -16.93 10.56
N PRO A 38 -7.53 -18.13 10.02
CA PRO A 38 -6.50 -18.91 9.36
C PRO A 38 -6.03 -18.33 8.01
N GLY A 39 -6.89 -17.57 7.32
CA GLY A 39 -6.54 -16.86 6.08
C GLY A 39 -5.83 -15.52 6.26
N ALA A 40 -5.69 -15.03 7.51
CA ALA A 40 -5.20 -13.68 7.80
C ALA A 40 -3.80 -13.41 7.24
N VAL A 41 -2.84 -14.30 7.53
CA VAL A 41 -1.44 -14.14 7.11
C VAL A 41 -1.32 -14.21 5.58
N ALA A 42 -2.09 -15.10 4.94
CA ALA A 42 -2.09 -15.23 3.48
C ALA A 42 -2.67 -13.96 2.81
N SER A 43 -3.67 -13.34 3.42
CA SER A 43 -4.28 -12.09 2.94
C SER A 43 -3.39 -10.87 3.21
N ALA A 44 -2.71 -10.83 4.35
CA ALA A 44 -1.76 -9.78 4.69
C ALA A 44 -0.59 -9.73 3.67
N ARG A 45 -0.10 -10.89 3.22
CA ARG A 45 0.89 -10.97 2.13
C ARG A 45 0.38 -10.32 0.86
N ALA A 46 -0.84 -10.64 0.45
CA ALA A 46 -1.44 -10.10 -0.76
C ALA A 46 -1.60 -8.58 -0.67
N LEU A 47 -2.15 -8.06 0.43
CA LEU A 47 -2.30 -6.62 0.67
C LEU A 47 -0.95 -5.88 0.67
N ALA A 48 0.06 -6.43 1.35
CA ALA A 48 1.39 -5.84 1.41
C ALA A 48 2.04 -5.77 0.01
N LEU A 49 1.89 -6.83 -0.79
CA LEU A 49 2.40 -6.86 -2.16
C LEU A 49 1.60 -5.97 -3.11
N THR A 50 0.29 -5.86 -2.95
CA THR A 50 -0.51 -4.87 -3.68
C THR A 50 0.00 -3.46 -3.41
N ALA A 51 0.35 -3.12 -2.17
CA ALA A 51 0.95 -1.82 -1.86
C ALA A 51 2.30 -1.61 -2.58
N LEU A 52 3.15 -2.62 -2.63
CA LEU A 52 4.46 -2.54 -3.30
C LEU A 52 4.37 -2.51 -4.83
N ASP A 53 3.48 -3.30 -5.40
CA ASP A 53 3.34 -3.49 -6.85
C ASP A 53 2.55 -2.36 -7.51
N GLU A 54 1.42 -1.98 -6.91
CA GLU A 54 0.51 -1.00 -7.52
C GLU A 54 0.76 0.43 -7.03
N TYR A 55 1.34 0.57 -5.84
CA TYR A 55 1.57 1.87 -5.21
C TYR A 55 3.06 2.15 -4.90
N GLY A 56 4.01 1.33 -5.38
CA GLY A 56 5.43 1.43 -5.01
C GLY A 56 6.08 2.80 -5.19
N ASP A 57 5.65 3.58 -6.19
CA ASP A 57 6.18 4.94 -6.41
C ASP A 57 5.61 5.98 -5.41
N SER A 58 4.39 5.74 -4.96
CA SER A 58 3.57 6.67 -4.17
C SER A 58 3.39 6.26 -2.72
N SER A 59 3.96 5.11 -2.33
CA SER A 59 3.85 4.56 -0.98
C SER A 59 5.17 4.02 -0.45
N LEU A 60 5.26 3.93 0.86
CA LEU A 60 6.33 3.25 1.58
C LEU A 60 5.70 2.22 2.50
N VAL A 61 6.02 0.95 2.26
CA VAL A 61 5.62 -0.16 3.12
C VAL A 61 6.71 -0.37 4.17
N VAL A 62 6.31 -0.36 5.44
CA VAL A 62 7.19 -0.54 6.61
C VAL A 62 6.82 -1.87 7.27
N ILE A 63 7.79 -2.78 7.37
CA ILE A 63 7.57 -4.12 7.90
C ILE A 63 8.68 -4.46 8.90
N PRO A 64 8.38 -4.83 10.15
CA PRO A 64 9.40 -5.33 11.05
C PRO A 64 10.04 -6.62 10.54
N ARG A 65 11.33 -6.83 10.84
CA ARG A 65 12.11 -7.98 10.39
C ARG A 65 11.43 -9.33 10.66
N ALA A 66 10.91 -9.54 11.87
CA ALA A 66 10.22 -10.79 12.24
C ALA A 66 8.97 -11.04 11.39
N ASP A 67 8.22 -9.97 11.07
CA ASP A 67 7.03 -10.04 10.23
C ASP A 67 7.40 -10.28 8.76
N ALA A 68 8.47 -9.66 8.27
CA ALA A 68 8.97 -9.89 6.91
C ALA A 68 9.39 -11.35 6.70
N ILE A 69 10.05 -11.97 7.70
CA ILE A 69 10.38 -13.41 7.69
C ILE A 69 9.10 -14.26 7.66
N THR A 70 8.10 -13.91 8.47
CA THR A 70 6.84 -14.66 8.57
C THR A 70 6.00 -14.57 7.28
N LEU A 71 5.91 -13.35 6.73
CA LEU A 71 5.13 -13.05 5.53
C LEU A 71 5.82 -13.57 4.28
N PHE A 72 7.12 -13.37 4.12
CA PHE A 72 7.81 -13.62 2.84
C PHE A 72 8.85 -14.73 2.89
N GLY A 73 9.13 -15.31 4.07
CA GLY A 73 10.14 -16.36 4.19
C GLY A 73 11.54 -15.90 3.81
N LEU A 74 11.85 -14.62 4.06
CA LEU A 74 13.16 -14.04 3.81
C LEU A 74 14.18 -14.57 4.81
N GLY A 75 15.41 -14.81 4.36
CA GLY A 75 16.54 -15.09 5.24
C GLY A 75 16.95 -13.85 6.04
N GLU A 76 17.56 -14.00 7.22
CA GLU A 76 18.00 -12.84 8.02
C GLU A 76 19.06 -11.98 7.28
N ASP A 77 19.84 -12.61 6.42
CA ASP A 77 20.87 -12.05 5.55
C ASP A 77 20.30 -11.35 4.30
N GLU A 78 19.09 -11.71 3.87
CA GLU A 78 18.40 -11.12 2.71
C GLU A 78 17.74 -9.76 3.03
N LEU A 79 17.75 -9.35 4.30
CA LEU A 79 17.00 -8.19 4.84
C LEU A 79 17.87 -6.94 5.04
N LEU A 80 19.05 -6.87 4.43
CA LEU A 80 20.07 -5.85 4.72
C LEU A 80 20.25 -4.79 3.61
N ASP A 81 19.56 -4.92 2.48
CA ASP A 81 19.68 -3.94 1.39
C ASP A 81 18.77 -2.73 1.62
N ASP A 82 19.32 -1.69 2.26
CA ASP A 82 18.69 -0.40 2.63
C ASP A 82 18.17 0.46 1.44
N ASP A 83 18.35 0.00 0.20
CA ASP A 83 18.17 0.87 -0.98
C ASP A 83 16.90 0.56 -1.81
N THR A 84 15.84 0.04 -1.16
CA THR A 84 14.58 -0.15 -1.87
C THR A 84 13.65 1.05 -1.67
N ALA A 85 13.23 1.68 -2.77
CA ALA A 85 12.39 2.88 -2.71
C ALA A 85 11.02 2.63 -2.05
N GLY A 86 10.36 1.49 -2.28
CA GLY A 86 8.99 1.26 -1.79
C GLY A 86 8.88 0.46 -0.49
N LEU A 87 9.98 -0.08 0.05
CA LEU A 87 9.99 -0.99 1.19
C LEU A 87 11.06 -0.59 2.21
N PHE A 88 10.67 -0.51 3.48
CA PHE A 88 11.56 -0.33 4.60
C PHE A 88 11.37 -1.48 5.61
N ILE A 89 12.43 -2.23 5.87
CA ILE A 89 12.41 -3.34 6.84
C ILE A 89 13.15 -2.92 8.11
N SER A 90 12.40 -2.64 9.17
CA SER A 90 13.00 -2.26 10.45
C SER A 90 13.51 -3.48 11.23
N GLY A 91 14.42 -3.28 12.18
CA GLY A 91 14.91 -4.36 13.03
C GLY A 91 13.82 -5.01 13.91
N ASN A 92 12.84 -4.23 14.35
CA ASN A 92 11.71 -4.66 15.17
C ASN A 92 10.53 -3.67 15.06
N LEU A 93 9.40 -3.98 15.71
CA LEU A 93 8.19 -3.14 15.67
C LEU A 93 8.41 -1.75 16.30
N ASP A 94 9.12 -1.68 17.42
CA ASP A 94 9.45 -0.40 18.08
C ASP A 94 10.19 0.55 17.13
N ALA A 95 11.20 0.05 16.41
CA ALA A 95 11.96 0.81 15.43
C ALA A 95 11.12 1.21 14.20
N ALA A 96 10.18 0.36 13.75
CA ALA A 96 9.24 0.71 12.69
C ALA A 96 8.33 1.87 13.12
N LEU A 97 7.78 1.81 14.33
CA LEU A 97 6.90 2.85 14.87
C LEU A 97 7.67 4.15 15.07
N ALA A 98 8.88 4.11 15.62
CA ALA A 98 9.74 5.28 15.80
C ALA A 98 10.08 5.96 14.47
N TYR A 99 10.36 5.17 13.43
CA TYR A 99 10.57 5.68 12.07
C TYR A 99 9.34 6.40 11.54
N LEU A 100 8.16 5.76 11.60
CA LEU A 100 6.89 6.33 11.13
C LEU A 100 6.54 7.63 11.87
N GLU A 101 6.68 7.64 13.20
CA GLU A 101 6.45 8.82 14.03
C GLU A 101 7.37 9.97 13.64
N THR A 102 8.65 9.69 13.41
CA THR A 102 9.64 10.70 13.00
C THR A 102 9.30 11.28 11.63
N GLU A 103 9.02 10.42 10.64
CA GLU A 103 8.66 10.83 9.28
C GLU A 103 7.39 11.71 9.29
N LEU A 104 6.36 11.30 10.03
CA LEU A 104 5.11 12.06 10.15
C LEU A 104 5.29 13.38 10.89
N ALA A 105 6.14 13.42 11.93
CA ALA A 105 6.48 14.65 12.64
C ALA A 105 7.23 15.65 11.73
N ILE A 106 8.16 15.16 10.89
CA ILE A 106 8.87 15.99 9.91
C ILE A 106 7.88 16.59 8.90
N ARG A 107 6.97 15.78 8.36
CA ARG A 107 5.94 16.27 7.41
C ARG A 107 5.03 17.32 8.05
N GLN A 108 4.61 17.08 9.29
CA GLN A 108 3.79 18.03 10.05
C GLN A 108 4.52 19.37 10.26
N ASN A 109 5.81 19.34 10.61
CA ASN A 109 6.60 20.53 10.88
C ASN A 109 6.99 21.31 9.61
N THR A 110 7.19 20.62 8.48
CA THR A 110 7.60 21.22 7.21
C THR A 110 6.41 21.65 6.34
N GLY A 111 5.19 21.19 6.66
CA GLY A 111 4.00 21.45 5.87
C GLY A 111 3.96 20.68 4.54
N VAL A 112 4.81 19.67 4.36
CA VAL A 112 4.83 18.83 3.16
C VAL A 112 3.59 17.93 3.16
N THR A 113 2.66 18.21 2.26
CA THR A 113 1.41 17.45 2.10
C THR A 113 1.48 16.39 0.99
N GLN A 114 2.52 16.42 0.14
CA GLN A 114 2.71 15.50 -0.99
C GLN A 114 3.73 14.39 -0.72
N GLY A 115 3.72 13.83 0.50
CA GLY A 115 4.56 12.68 0.85
C GLY A 115 3.97 11.35 0.39
N ARG A 116 4.80 10.30 0.33
CA ARG A 116 4.33 8.93 0.08
C ARG A 116 3.36 8.47 1.16
N ARG A 117 2.31 7.72 0.77
CA ARG A 117 1.41 7.05 1.73
C ARG A 117 2.22 6.04 2.53
N LEU A 118 2.10 6.06 3.86
CA LEU A 118 2.83 5.13 4.73
C LEU A 118 1.93 3.95 5.08
N LEU A 119 2.46 2.72 4.96
CA LEU A 119 1.76 1.50 5.35
C LEU A 119 2.60 0.71 6.33
N LEU A 120 2.10 0.50 7.55
CA LEU A 120 2.67 -0.48 8.48
C LEU A 120 2.06 -1.85 8.20
N VAL A 121 2.88 -2.90 8.10
CA VAL A 121 2.41 -4.29 8.10
C VAL A 121 3.14 -5.04 9.22
N ALA A 122 2.42 -5.43 10.27
CA ALA A 122 3.06 -6.02 11.44
C ALA A 122 2.09 -6.88 12.26
N ASP A 123 2.63 -7.85 12.99
CA ASP A 123 1.99 -8.33 14.22
C ASP A 123 2.01 -7.20 15.26
N CYS A 124 0.85 -6.86 15.79
CA CYS A 124 0.68 -5.77 16.74
C CYS A 124 1.42 -5.99 18.08
N ALA A 125 1.69 -7.24 18.45
CA ALA A 125 2.31 -7.62 19.72
C ALA A 125 1.74 -6.83 20.92
N THR A 126 2.58 -6.10 21.65
CA THR A 126 2.18 -5.29 22.82
C THR A 126 2.04 -3.79 22.51
N GLU A 127 2.20 -3.38 21.24
CA GLU A 127 2.26 -1.96 20.84
C GLU A 127 0.90 -1.38 20.40
N ASP A 128 -0.20 -2.07 20.71
CA ASP A 128 -1.57 -1.69 20.32
C ASP A 128 -1.90 -0.22 20.64
N GLU A 129 -1.63 0.24 21.87
CA GLU A 129 -1.93 1.62 22.25
C GLU A 129 -1.13 2.65 21.45
N ARG A 130 0.13 2.32 21.11
CA ARG A 130 1.01 3.21 20.36
C ARG A 130 0.55 3.31 18.91
N ILE A 131 0.14 2.19 18.32
CA ILE A 131 -0.45 2.14 16.97
C ILE A 131 -1.76 2.94 16.93
N HIS A 132 -2.66 2.79 17.91
CA HIS A 132 -3.86 3.61 18.02
C HIS A 132 -3.56 5.10 18.06
N LYS A 133 -2.57 5.52 18.87
CA LYS A 133 -2.14 6.93 18.97
C LYS A 133 -1.57 7.45 17.64
N LEU A 134 -0.74 6.64 16.96
CA LEU A 134 -0.15 6.98 15.68
C LEU A 134 -1.23 7.24 14.62
N LEU A 135 -2.17 6.30 14.46
CA LEU A 135 -3.25 6.39 13.48
C LEU A 135 -4.25 7.51 13.79
N GLY A 136 -4.58 7.71 15.07
CA GLY A 136 -5.47 8.77 15.52
C GLY A 136 -4.89 10.17 15.34
N ARG A 137 -3.58 10.35 15.56
CA ARG A 137 -2.90 11.64 15.38
C ARG A 137 -2.68 11.99 13.91
N HIS A 138 -2.48 10.99 13.05
CA HIS A 138 -2.08 11.17 11.65
C HIS A 138 -3.07 10.56 10.66
N SER A 139 -4.36 10.83 10.85
CA SER A 139 -5.43 10.28 10.01
C SER A 139 -5.21 10.58 8.52
N GLY A 140 -5.25 9.53 7.70
CA GLY A 140 -5.07 9.62 6.24
C GLY A 140 -3.62 9.73 5.76
N SER A 141 -2.64 9.87 6.66
CA SER A 141 -1.21 9.94 6.31
C SER A 141 -0.49 8.60 6.48
N VAL A 142 -1.03 7.73 7.32
CA VAL A 142 -0.55 6.38 7.60
C VAL A 142 -1.73 5.43 7.70
N SER A 143 -1.55 4.23 7.15
CA SER A 143 -2.46 3.09 7.30
C SER A 143 -1.70 1.91 7.92
N ALA A 144 -2.42 0.97 8.51
CA ALA A 144 -1.83 -0.25 9.08
C ALA A 144 -2.62 -1.50 8.69
N ILE A 145 -1.90 -2.57 8.34
CA ILE A 145 -2.42 -3.94 8.28
C ILE A 145 -1.84 -4.67 9.48
N LEU A 146 -2.72 -5.09 10.39
CA LEU A 146 -2.34 -5.55 11.71
C LEU A 146 -2.72 -7.01 11.88
N LEU A 147 -1.74 -7.82 12.27
CA LEU A 147 -1.91 -9.21 12.68
C LEU A 147 -1.81 -9.31 14.20
N GLY A 148 -2.11 -10.48 14.75
CA GLY A 148 -1.95 -10.75 16.18
C GLY A 148 -3.01 -10.06 17.05
N PRO A 149 -2.70 -9.71 18.31
CA PRO A 149 -3.67 -9.33 19.34
C PRO A 149 -4.12 -7.85 19.25
N TRP A 150 -4.39 -7.35 18.04
CA TRP A 150 -4.95 -6.00 17.84
C TRP A 150 -6.31 -5.86 18.54
N THR A 151 -6.63 -4.70 19.12
CA THR A 151 -7.88 -4.51 19.88
C THR A 151 -8.92 -3.63 19.17
N GLY A 152 -8.54 -2.99 18.07
CA GLY A 152 -9.45 -2.21 17.23
C GLY A 152 -10.34 -3.10 16.34
N ASP A 153 -10.97 -2.49 15.33
CA ASP A 153 -11.77 -3.25 14.37
C ASP A 153 -10.90 -4.30 13.66
N GLN A 154 -11.45 -5.52 13.55
CA GLN A 154 -10.80 -6.66 12.91
C GLN A 154 -11.74 -7.39 11.97
N ALA A 155 -11.19 -7.86 10.86
CA ALA A 155 -11.84 -8.81 9.98
C ALA A 155 -11.29 -10.22 10.27
N THR A 156 -12.18 -11.18 10.44
CA THR A 156 -11.83 -12.60 10.46
C THR A 156 -11.87 -13.14 9.04
N VAL A 157 -10.79 -13.82 8.64
CA VAL A 157 -10.59 -14.39 7.31
C VAL A 157 -10.43 -15.90 7.43
N ASP A 158 -11.30 -16.65 6.76
CA ASP A 158 -11.24 -18.12 6.73
C ASP A 158 -10.18 -18.66 5.74
N ASP A 159 -10.05 -19.98 5.64
CA ASP A 159 -9.08 -20.66 4.78
C ASP A 159 -9.34 -20.41 3.28
N GLU A 160 -10.59 -20.09 2.92
CA GLU A 160 -11.02 -19.76 1.58
C GLU A 160 -10.88 -18.26 1.26
N GLY A 161 -10.52 -17.43 2.24
CA GLY A 161 -10.38 -15.99 2.11
C GLY A 161 -11.68 -15.21 2.27
N LEU A 162 -12.78 -15.84 2.69
CA LEU A 162 -14.03 -15.14 3.00
C LEU A 162 -13.83 -14.22 4.20
N VAL A 163 -14.39 -13.01 4.10
CA VAL A 163 -14.23 -11.96 5.11
C VAL A 163 -15.50 -11.83 5.94
N ASP A 164 -15.37 -11.99 7.25
CA ASP A 164 -16.36 -11.54 8.23
C ASP A 164 -15.79 -10.35 9.01
N ALA A 165 -16.45 -9.19 8.93
CA ALA A 165 -15.91 -7.95 9.47
C ALA A 165 -17.03 -7.04 10.02
N PRO A 166 -16.73 -6.23 11.07
CA PRO A 166 -17.60 -5.16 11.51
C PRO A 166 -17.92 -4.19 10.36
N PRO A 167 -19.10 -3.52 10.38
CA PRO A 167 -19.54 -2.66 9.28
C PRO A 167 -18.53 -1.59 8.82
N ALA A 168 -17.73 -1.05 9.76
CA ALA A 168 -16.69 -0.08 9.46
C ALA A 168 -15.63 -0.63 8.50
N LEU A 169 -15.13 -1.85 8.74
CA LEU A 169 -14.17 -2.53 7.87
C LEU A 169 -14.82 -3.22 6.67
N ALA A 170 -16.03 -3.76 6.82
CA ALA A 170 -16.73 -4.41 5.71
C ALA A 170 -16.99 -3.46 4.52
N SER A 171 -17.05 -2.14 4.78
CA SER A 171 -17.19 -1.13 3.74
C SER A 171 -15.90 -0.83 2.94
N THR A 172 -14.74 -1.25 3.45
CA THR A 172 -13.42 -0.99 2.87
C THR A 172 -12.75 -2.24 2.32
N LEU A 173 -13.21 -3.43 2.71
CA LEU A 173 -12.70 -4.72 2.26
C LEU A 173 -13.64 -5.39 1.25
N PRO A 174 -13.12 -6.16 0.29
CA PRO A 174 -13.94 -7.06 -0.51
C PRO A 174 -14.50 -8.19 0.35
N ASN A 175 -15.61 -8.80 -0.08
CA ASN A 175 -16.20 -9.97 0.59
C ASN A 175 -15.25 -11.17 0.66
N ARG A 176 -14.26 -11.22 -0.24
CA ARG A 176 -13.22 -12.24 -0.27
C ARG A 176 -11.88 -11.59 -0.50
N LEU A 177 -10.93 -11.82 0.40
CA LEU A 177 -9.55 -11.40 0.23
C LEU A 177 -8.76 -12.45 -0.57
N PRO A 178 -7.85 -12.02 -1.45
CA PRO A 178 -6.93 -12.93 -2.10
C PRO A 178 -5.99 -13.55 -1.06
N ALA A 179 -5.85 -14.87 -1.11
CA ALA A 179 -4.87 -15.60 -0.31
C ALA A 179 -3.60 -15.82 -1.13
N MET A 180 -2.43 -15.53 -0.55
CA MET A 180 -1.14 -15.77 -1.18
C MET A 180 -0.27 -16.72 -0.36
N SER A 181 0.32 -17.70 -1.04
CA SER A 181 1.29 -18.60 -0.42
C SER A 181 2.59 -17.84 -0.06
N ARG A 182 3.32 -18.33 0.94
CA ARG A 182 4.61 -17.71 1.32
C ARG A 182 5.63 -17.72 0.19
N VAL A 183 5.67 -18.80 -0.61
CA VAL A 183 6.62 -18.96 -1.73
C VAL A 183 6.31 -17.96 -2.83
N GLU A 184 5.04 -17.89 -3.25
CA GLU A 184 4.59 -16.92 -4.25
C GLU A 184 4.84 -15.48 -3.78
N ALA A 185 4.56 -15.18 -2.51
CA ALA A 185 4.79 -13.86 -1.94
C ALA A 185 6.28 -13.47 -1.97
N ARG A 186 7.18 -14.42 -1.70
CA ARG A 186 8.63 -14.19 -1.81
C ARG A 186 9.06 -13.86 -3.23
N GLU A 187 8.63 -14.65 -4.20
CA GLU A 187 8.97 -14.46 -5.62
C GLU A 187 8.44 -13.12 -6.14
N ARG A 188 7.21 -12.76 -5.78
CA ARG A 188 6.61 -11.47 -6.13
C ARG A 188 7.33 -10.31 -5.47
N LEU A 189 7.69 -10.43 -4.19
CA LEU A 189 8.47 -9.42 -3.49
C LEU A 189 9.79 -9.16 -4.22
N LEU A 190 10.61 -10.19 -4.45
CA LEU A 190 11.89 -10.05 -5.13
C LEU A 190 11.74 -9.43 -6.52
N SER A 191 10.67 -9.81 -7.25
CA SER A 191 10.35 -9.23 -8.55
C SER A 191 9.99 -7.74 -8.44
N ALA A 192 9.22 -7.33 -7.42
CA ALA A 192 8.88 -5.94 -7.17
C ALA A 192 10.11 -5.09 -6.84
N LEU A 193 10.99 -5.58 -5.97
CA LEU A 193 12.22 -4.89 -5.59
C LEU A 193 13.17 -4.74 -6.79
N ALA A 194 13.30 -5.79 -7.63
CA ALA A 194 14.12 -5.73 -8.83
C ALA A 194 13.62 -4.67 -9.84
N ARG A 195 12.30 -4.55 -10.03
CA ARG A 195 11.70 -3.50 -10.88
C ARG A 195 12.01 -2.11 -10.33
N GLN A 196 11.79 -1.88 -9.03
CA GLN A 196 12.03 -0.58 -8.40
C GLN A 196 13.50 -0.14 -8.50
N ARG A 197 14.45 -1.08 -8.44
CA ARG A 197 15.89 -0.78 -8.68
C ARG A 197 16.15 -0.34 -10.11
N GLN A 198 15.57 -1.02 -11.10
CA GLN A 198 15.71 -0.65 -12.52
C GLN A 198 15.12 0.72 -12.84
N ASP A 199 13.99 1.06 -12.22
CA ASP A 199 13.34 2.36 -12.42
C ASP A 199 14.16 3.51 -11.82
N ARG A 200 14.87 3.27 -10.71
CA ARG A 200 15.82 4.26 -10.13
C ARG A 200 17.07 4.47 -10.99
N ASP A 201 17.61 3.39 -11.56
CA ASP A 201 18.85 3.44 -12.35
C ASP A 201 18.64 3.99 -13.76
N SER A 202 17.39 4.07 -14.23
CA SER A 202 17.06 4.58 -15.57
C SER A 202 17.18 6.12 -15.60
N PRO A 203 18.15 6.71 -16.33
CA PRO A 203 18.29 8.16 -16.40
C PRO A 203 17.06 8.79 -17.07
N PRO A 204 16.57 9.95 -16.61
CA PRO A 204 15.42 10.60 -17.20
C PRO A 204 15.71 10.89 -18.67
N LYS A 205 14.90 10.31 -19.57
CA LYS A 205 15.01 10.44 -21.01
C LYS A 205 15.03 11.94 -21.37
N ARG A 206 16.22 12.48 -21.64
CA ARG A 206 16.43 13.85 -22.12
C ARG A 206 15.52 14.06 -23.33
N ARG A 207 14.44 14.83 -23.17
CA ARG A 207 13.63 15.32 -24.28
C ARG A 207 14.53 16.22 -25.12
N SER A 208 15.14 15.65 -26.16
CA SER A 208 15.77 16.40 -27.22
C SER A 208 14.68 17.13 -27.98
N SER A 209 14.53 18.43 -27.70
CA SER A 209 13.77 19.33 -28.55
C SER A 209 14.47 19.39 -29.93
N PRO A 210 13.77 19.17 -31.05
CA PRO A 210 14.37 19.33 -32.35
C PRO A 210 14.54 20.83 -32.62
N ARG A 211 15.80 21.29 -32.66
CA ARG A 211 16.14 22.63 -33.12
C ARG A 211 15.93 22.63 -34.65
N ARG A 212 14.85 23.28 -35.11
CA ARG A 212 14.55 23.42 -36.54
C ARG A 212 15.43 24.54 -37.14
N PRO A 213 15.98 24.36 -38.36
CA PRO A 213 16.83 25.35 -39.04
C PRO A 213 16.10 26.64 -39.40
#